data_AF-A0A815UAL6-F1
#
_entry.id   AF-A0A815UAL6-F1
#
_cell.length_a   1.000
_cell.length_b   1.000
_cell.length_c   1.000
_cell.angle_alpha   90.00
_cell.angle_beta   90.00
_cell.angle_gamma   90.00
#
_symmetry.space_group_name_H-M   'P 1'
#
loop_
_entity.id
_entity.type
_entity.pdbx_description
1 polymer ?
#
loop_
_entity_poly.entity_id
_entity_poly.type
_entity_poly.pdbx_seq_one_letter_code
_entity_poly.pdbx_strand_id
1 'polypeptide(L)'
;MENETSDPDAENRILLEPYEYIRTIPGKQIRPKLIKAFNHWLHIPDEKLLIISEITEMLHNASLLIDDIQDNSKLRRGSPVAHAIYGAPLTINAANFVYFLALEKALTLNHPDVTKLFVEQLIELHHGQGMEIWWRDNFVAPSEDEYRTMVIQKCGGLLNIGIRLMQLFSTEQQNFHSICQLLSLLFQIRDDYCNLIFNEHIQHKSYCEDLTEGKFSFPVIHAINTHDNDTRIIHILKQRTHDYELKSYCLHLLHEFGSIKYTKRVCCDLAKSTFEEIDFLGGNIYLENIVRTLMKVFDEPDDDEQRRSTNKFGANNNILATDELDDDEEEEEYYSNNGYDDDNNQSNSQDEQEYVNGNDSINYTLQKTQKKFTNNNSKTNNGKFSPVYQQQTTNNIPYSSRFDS
;
A
#
# COMPACT_ATOMS: atom_id res chain seq x y z
N MET A 1 34.25 -32.96 -12.72
CA MET A 1 33.34 -32.31 -11.76
C MET A 1 32.07 -32.07 -12.54
N GLU A 2 31.19 -33.06 -12.51
CA GLU A 2 29.86 -32.95 -13.11
C GLU A 2 29.08 -31.95 -12.27
N ASN A 3 28.48 -30.95 -12.93
CA ASN A 3 27.54 -30.03 -12.30
C ASN A 3 26.40 -30.89 -11.75
N GLU A 4 26.29 -30.95 -10.42
CA GLU A 4 25.05 -31.32 -9.75
C GLU A 4 23.97 -30.40 -10.31
N THR A 5 23.10 -30.97 -11.15
CA THR A 5 21.86 -30.32 -11.57
C THR A 5 21.09 -29.98 -10.31
N SER A 6 21.09 -28.71 -9.94
CA SER A 6 20.27 -28.17 -8.87
C SER A 6 18.83 -28.61 -9.09
N ASP A 7 18.21 -29.16 -8.05
CA ASP A 7 16.78 -29.50 -8.03
C ASP A 7 15.98 -28.25 -8.40
N PRO A 8 15.30 -28.19 -9.56
CA PRO A 8 14.52 -27.01 -9.98
C PRO A 8 13.46 -26.63 -8.94
N ASP A 9 12.96 -27.60 -8.18
CA ASP A 9 12.03 -27.34 -7.09
C ASP A 9 12.73 -26.71 -5.88
N ALA A 10 14.01 -27.00 -5.66
CA ALA A 10 14.82 -26.33 -4.64
C ALA A 10 15.16 -24.89 -5.02
N GLU A 11 15.50 -24.63 -6.28
CA GLU A 11 15.74 -23.27 -6.78
C GLU A 11 14.47 -22.43 -6.71
N ASN A 12 13.33 -22.96 -7.16
CA ASN A 12 12.04 -22.27 -7.06
C ASN A 12 11.66 -21.94 -5.62
N ARG A 13 11.94 -22.84 -4.67
CA ARG A 13 11.74 -22.57 -3.23
C ARG A 13 12.53 -21.35 -2.77
N ILE A 14 13.81 -21.25 -3.15
CA ILE A 14 14.67 -20.11 -2.80
C ILE A 14 14.14 -18.81 -3.42
N LEU A 15 13.76 -18.84 -4.71
CA LEU A 15 13.28 -17.66 -5.42
C LEU A 15 11.93 -17.14 -4.90
N LEU A 16 11.13 -18.01 -4.26
CA LEU A 16 9.79 -17.68 -3.77
C LEU A 16 9.74 -17.41 -2.26
N GLU A 17 10.86 -17.43 -1.52
CA GLU A 17 10.85 -17.19 -0.07
C GLU A 17 10.12 -15.90 0.34
N PRO A 18 10.32 -14.73 -0.31
CA PRO A 18 9.58 -13.51 0.04
C PRO A 18 8.07 -13.65 -0.20
N TYR A 19 7.68 -14.41 -1.22
CA TYR A 19 6.28 -14.65 -1.57
C TYR A 19 5.61 -15.63 -0.60
N GLU A 20 6.30 -16.71 -0.22
CA GLU A 20 5.80 -17.62 0.80
C GLU A 20 5.69 -16.93 2.16
N TYR A 21 6.64 -16.04 2.50
CA TYR A 21 6.57 -15.23 3.71
C TYR A 21 5.28 -14.40 3.77
N ILE A 22 4.97 -13.58 2.74
CA ILE A 22 3.76 -12.74 2.78
C ILE A 22 2.47 -13.57 2.83
N ARG A 23 2.47 -14.78 2.26
CA ARG A 23 1.33 -15.72 2.36
C ARG A 23 1.08 -16.21 3.78
N THR A 24 2.10 -16.27 4.64
CA THR A 24 1.92 -16.62 6.06
C THR A 24 1.29 -15.51 6.88
N ILE A 25 1.29 -14.27 6.38
CA ILE A 25 0.74 -13.11 7.09
C ILE A 25 -0.79 -13.09 6.92
N PRO A 26 -1.58 -13.35 7.98
CA PRO A 26 -3.03 -13.49 7.88
C PRO A 26 -3.69 -12.21 7.35
N GLY A 27 -4.51 -12.35 6.31
CA GLY A 27 -5.27 -11.25 5.71
C GLY A 27 -6.75 -11.27 6.07
N LYS A 28 -7.48 -10.21 5.69
CA LYS A 28 -8.94 -10.14 5.84
C LYS A 28 -9.71 -11.10 4.91
N GLN A 29 -9.00 -11.82 4.03
CA GLN A 29 -9.54 -12.76 3.04
C GLN A 29 -10.75 -12.21 2.27
N ILE A 30 -10.66 -10.93 1.86
CA ILE A 30 -11.73 -10.24 1.14
C ILE A 30 -11.82 -10.76 -0.31
N ARG A 31 -10.68 -11.02 -0.97
CA ARG A 31 -10.65 -11.44 -2.38
C ARG A 31 -11.34 -12.79 -2.62
N PRO A 32 -11.09 -13.87 -1.85
CA PRO A 32 -11.84 -15.12 -1.99
C PRO A 32 -13.35 -14.94 -1.78
N LYS A 33 -13.75 -14.07 -0.83
CA LYS A 33 -15.16 -13.75 -0.60
C LYS A 33 -15.79 -13.01 -1.78
N LEU A 34 -15.05 -12.09 -2.41
CA LEU A 34 -15.49 -11.40 -3.62
C LEU A 34 -15.66 -12.36 -4.79
N ILE A 35 -14.67 -13.23 -5.06
CA ILE A 35 -14.80 -14.24 -6.13
C ILE A 35 -16.04 -15.11 -5.90
N LYS A 36 -16.26 -15.59 -4.67
CA LYS A 36 -17.47 -16.33 -4.32
C LYS A 36 -18.75 -15.50 -4.52
N ALA A 37 -18.73 -14.22 -4.13
CA ALA A 37 -19.88 -13.34 -4.29
C ALA A 37 -20.21 -13.13 -5.78
N PHE A 38 -19.23 -12.85 -6.64
CA PHE A 38 -19.47 -12.73 -8.07
C PHE A 38 -19.87 -14.06 -8.72
N ASN A 39 -19.41 -15.19 -8.18
CA ASN A 39 -19.82 -16.51 -8.69
C ASN A 39 -21.30 -16.82 -8.44
N HIS A 40 -21.93 -16.12 -7.48
CA HIS A 40 -23.37 -16.18 -7.27
C HIS A 40 -24.15 -15.73 -8.51
N TRP A 41 -23.61 -14.76 -9.25
CA TRP A 41 -24.16 -14.31 -10.53
C TRP A 41 -23.58 -15.11 -11.69
N LEU A 42 -22.26 -15.32 -11.73
CA LEU A 42 -21.58 -15.81 -12.92
C LEU A 42 -21.61 -17.33 -13.11
N HIS A 43 -21.93 -18.12 -12.08
CA HIS A 43 -22.11 -19.58 -12.16
C HIS A 43 -20.96 -20.34 -12.84
N ILE A 44 -19.71 -19.98 -12.51
CA ILE A 44 -18.50 -20.58 -13.06
C ILE A 44 -18.27 -21.98 -12.48
N PRO A 45 -17.84 -22.96 -13.30
CA PRO A 45 -17.43 -24.29 -12.83
C PRO A 45 -16.30 -24.22 -11.79
N ASP A 46 -16.38 -25.06 -10.75
CA ASP A 46 -15.44 -25.04 -9.62
C ASP A 46 -13.96 -25.17 -10.04
N GLU A 47 -13.66 -25.98 -11.06
CA GLU A 47 -12.31 -26.13 -11.62
C GLU A 47 -11.74 -24.80 -12.11
N LYS A 48 -12.52 -24.03 -12.89
CA LYS A 48 -12.10 -22.72 -13.41
C LYS A 48 -12.08 -21.68 -12.30
N LEU A 49 -13.03 -21.73 -11.38
CA LEU A 49 -13.11 -20.82 -10.24
C LEU A 49 -11.88 -20.94 -9.33
N LEU A 50 -11.40 -22.17 -9.10
CA LEU A 50 -10.19 -22.43 -8.32
C LEU A 50 -8.97 -21.77 -8.98
N ILE A 51 -8.76 -22.02 -10.27
CA ILE A 51 -7.65 -21.44 -11.04
C ILE A 51 -7.70 -19.91 -11.01
N ILE A 52 -8.88 -19.30 -11.24
CA ILE A 52 -9.05 -17.84 -11.21
C ILE A 52 -8.80 -17.26 -9.81
N SER A 53 -9.22 -17.97 -8.76
CA SER A 53 -8.97 -17.57 -7.37
C SER A 53 -7.48 -17.56 -7.06
N GLU A 54 -6.75 -18.61 -7.46
CA GLU A 54 -5.30 -18.70 -7.30
C GLU A 54 -4.56 -17.58 -8.04
N ILE A 55 -4.93 -17.31 -9.30
CA ILE A 55 -4.35 -16.20 -10.08
C ILE A 55 -4.55 -14.87 -9.36
N THR A 56 -5.77 -14.60 -8.89
CA THR A 56 -6.10 -13.34 -8.21
C THR A 56 -5.31 -13.19 -6.91
N GLU A 57 -5.14 -14.27 -6.15
CA GLU A 57 -4.35 -14.27 -4.91
C GLU A 57 -2.85 -14.09 -5.18
N MET A 58 -2.31 -14.76 -6.20
CA MET A 58 -0.91 -14.61 -6.63
C MET A 58 -0.60 -13.16 -7.01
N LEU A 59 -1.42 -12.57 -7.88
CA LEU A 59 -1.25 -11.18 -8.30
C LEU A 59 -1.40 -10.21 -7.13
N HIS A 60 -2.34 -10.47 -6.21
CA HIS A 60 -2.52 -9.61 -5.04
C HIS A 60 -1.30 -9.63 -4.13
N ASN A 61 -0.83 -10.80 -3.73
CA ASN A 61 0.33 -10.91 -2.85
C ASN A 61 1.61 -10.38 -3.52
N ALA A 62 1.81 -10.66 -4.82
CA ALA A 62 2.93 -10.08 -5.58
C ALA A 62 2.85 -8.54 -5.62
N SER A 63 1.66 -7.97 -5.84
CA SER A 63 1.49 -6.51 -5.84
C SER A 63 1.79 -5.90 -4.48
N LEU A 64 1.43 -6.55 -3.37
CA LEU A 64 1.74 -6.07 -2.02
C LEU A 64 3.24 -6.04 -1.74
N LEU A 65 4.00 -7.05 -2.22
CA LEU A 65 5.46 -7.07 -2.09
C LEU A 65 6.12 -5.88 -2.80
N ILE A 66 5.61 -5.52 -3.99
CA ILE A 66 6.11 -4.37 -4.76
C ILE A 66 5.66 -3.05 -4.13
N ASP A 67 4.39 -2.94 -3.73
CA ASP A 67 3.78 -1.75 -3.11
C ASP A 67 4.51 -1.39 -1.80
N ASP A 68 4.73 -2.37 -0.90
CA ASP A 68 5.47 -2.13 0.36
C ASP A 68 6.90 -1.62 0.11
N ILE A 69 7.54 -1.97 -1.01
CA ILE A 69 8.86 -1.43 -1.41
C ILE A 69 8.72 -0.02 -1.98
N GLN A 70 7.77 0.18 -2.89
CA GLN A 70 7.52 1.47 -3.55
C GLN A 70 7.13 2.56 -2.56
N ASP A 71 6.50 2.17 -1.45
CA ASP A 71 6.02 3.04 -0.39
C ASP A 71 7.00 3.12 0.78
N ASN A 72 8.06 2.30 0.79
CA ASN A 72 9.04 2.19 1.88
C ASN A 72 8.35 1.89 3.23
N SER A 73 7.29 1.07 3.19
CA SER A 73 6.53 0.63 4.36
C SER A 73 7.42 -0.17 5.31
N LYS A 74 7.10 -0.15 6.61
CA LYS A 74 7.85 -0.92 7.63
C LYS A 74 7.15 -2.20 8.04
N LEU A 75 5.83 -2.15 8.10
CA LEU A 75 5.00 -3.25 8.56
C LEU A 75 3.91 -3.58 7.53
N ARG A 76 3.58 -4.86 7.44
CA ARG A 76 2.39 -5.38 6.77
C ARG A 76 1.59 -6.19 7.77
N ARG A 77 0.40 -5.70 8.14
CA ARG A 77 -0.52 -6.38 9.08
C ARG A 77 0.14 -6.71 10.43
N GLY A 78 1.11 -5.91 10.85
CA GLY A 78 1.82 -6.05 12.14
C GLY A 78 3.12 -6.84 12.06
N SER A 79 3.39 -7.47 10.91
CA SER A 79 4.65 -8.19 10.67
C SER A 79 5.61 -7.32 9.85
N PRO A 80 6.93 -7.48 10.00
CA PRO A 80 7.89 -6.82 9.12
C PRO A 80 7.59 -7.08 7.64
N VAL A 81 7.76 -6.07 6.79
CA VAL A 81 7.65 -6.25 5.34
C VAL A 81 8.72 -7.21 4.80
N ALA A 82 8.41 -7.97 3.75
CA ALA A 82 9.31 -8.99 3.20
C ALA A 82 10.69 -8.41 2.81
N HIS A 83 10.72 -7.21 2.25
CA HIS A 83 11.97 -6.56 1.83
C HIS A 83 12.89 -6.17 2.99
N ALA A 84 12.36 -6.05 4.21
CA ALA A 84 13.17 -5.83 5.41
C ALA A 84 13.86 -7.11 5.89
N ILE A 85 13.34 -8.29 5.52
CA ILE A 85 13.87 -9.61 5.88
C ILE A 85 14.81 -10.13 4.79
N TYR A 86 14.32 -10.15 3.55
CA TYR A 86 15.01 -10.78 2.40
C TYR A 86 15.77 -9.78 1.52
N GLY A 87 15.66 -8.49 1.83
CA GLY A 87 16.19 -7.41 1.00
C GLY A 87 15.28 -7.08 -0.18
N ALA A 88 15.30 -5.81 -0.57
CA ALA A 88 14.54 -5.31 -1.73
C ALA A 88 14.87 -6.05 -3.04
N PRO A 89 16.14 -6.37 -3.39
CA PRO A 89 16.44 -7.01 -4.67
C PRO A 89 15.75 -8.38 -4.84
N LEU A 90 15.82 -9.24 -3.83
CA LEU A 90 15.20 -10.56 -3.88
C LEU A 90 13.67 -10.45 -3.85
N THR A 91 13.14 -9.53 -3.05
CA THR A 91 11.69 -9.32 -2.95
C THR A 91 11.08 -8.82 -4.27
N ILE A 92 11.74 -7.87 -4.95
CA ILE A 92 11.33 -7.40 -6.29
C ILE A 92 11.36 -8.56 -7.29
N ASN A 93 12.44 -9.35 -7.28
CA ASN A 93 12.58 -10.49 -8.19
C ASN A 93 11.48 -11.53 -7.95
N ALA A 94 11.23 -11.90 -6.70
CA ALA A 94 10.18 -12.86 -6.32
C ALA A 94 8.79 -12.41 -6.75
N ALA A 95 8.44 -11.14 -6.48
CA ALA A 95 7.14 -10.60 -6.87
C ALA A 95 6.96 -10.57 -8.40
N ASN A 96 7.97 -10.11 -9.14
CA ASN A 96 7.94 -10.11 -10.60
C ASN A 96 7.85 -11.53 -11.17
N PHE A 97 8.57 -12.49 -10.57
CA PHE A 97 8.49 -13.89 -10.96
C PHE A 97 7.07 -14.44 -10.78
N VAL A 98 6.43 -14.14 -9.65
CA VAL A 98 5.04 -14.54 -9.37
C VAL A 98 4.04 -13.91 -10.36
N TYR A 99 4.26 -12.68 -10.85
CA TYR A 99 3.42 -12.14 -11.94
C TYR A 99 3.45 -13.02 -13.19
N PHE A 100 4.60 -13.55 -13.56
CA PHE A 100 4.72 -14.46 -14.71
C PHE A 100 4.19 -15.86 -14.42
N LEU A 101 4.35 -16.38 -13.20
CA LEU A 101 3.70 -17.64 -12.79
C LEU A 101 2.17 -17.51 -12.80
N ALA A 102 1.63 -16.34 -12.42
CA ALA A 102 0.20 -16.07 -12.51
C ALA A 102 -0.28 -16.02 -13.96
N LEU A 103 0.53 -15.46 -14.88
CA LEU A 103 0.25 -15.51 -16.32
C LEU A 103 0.29 -16.95 -16.85
N GLU A 104 1.33 -17.71 -16.53
CA GLU A 104 1.45 -19.12 -16.90
C GLU A 104 0.21 -19.91 -16.45
N LYS A 105 -0.20 -19.72 -15.19
CA LYS A 105 -1.43 -20.31 -14.65
C LYS A 105 -2.67 -19.83 -15.39
N ALA A 106 -2.78 -18.55 -15.74
CA ALA A 106 -3.89 -18.03 -16.53
C ALA A 106 -3.99 -18.70 -17.90
N LEU A 107 -2.87 -18.98 -18.57
CA LEU A 107 -2.87 -19.67 -19.88
C LEU A 107 -3.51 -21.07 -19.81
N THR A 108 -3.47 -21.75 -18.66
CA THR A 108 -4.12 -23.06 -18.46
C THR A 108 -5.65 -22.99 -18.54
N LEU A 109 -6.24 -21.79 -18.42
CA LEU A 109 -7.68 -21.59 -18.60
C LEU A 109 -8.14 -21.90 -20.04
N ASN A 110 -7.22 -21.92 -21.02
CA ASN A 110 -7.45 -22.32 -22.42
C ASN A 110 -8.57 -21.53 -23.11
N HIS A 111 -8.62 -20.22 -22.89
CA HIS A 111 -9.54 -19.31 -23.57
C HIS A 111 -8.77 -18.22 -24.34
N PRO A 112 -9.11 -17.93 -25.61
CA PRO A 112 -8.30 -17.08 -26.49
C PRO A 112 -8.08 -15.66 -25.96
N ASP A 113 -9.06 -15.10 -25.23
CA ASP A 113 -8.99 -13.74 -24.71
C ASP A 113 -8.24 -13.59 -23.37
N VAL A 114 -7.82 -14.70 -22.74
CA VAL A 114 -7.20 -14.65 -21.40
C VAL A 114 -5.95 -13.80 -21.39
N THR A 115 -5.05 -14.00 -22.36
CA THR A 115 -3.79 -13.24 -22.45
C THR A 115 -4.06 -11.75 -22.64
N LYS A 116 -4.99 -11.40 -23.54
CA LYS A 116 -5.34 -10.01 -23.83
C LYS A 116 -5.90 -9.32 -22.58
N LEU A 117 -6.87 -9.96 -21.92
CA LEU A 117 -7.48 -9.46 -20.69
C LEU A 117 -6.44 -9.29 -19.59
N PHE A 118 -5.58 -10.30 -19.38
CA PHE A 118 -4.54 -10.26 -18.35
C PHE A 118 -3.58 -9.09 -18.55
N VAL A 119 -3.12 -8.89 -19.79
CA VAL A 119 -2.24 -7.78 -20.16
C VAL A 119 -2.94 -6.42 -19.99
N GLU A 120 -4.17 -6.26 -20.46
CA GLU A 120 -4.96 -5.03 -20.29
C GLU A 120 -5.08 -4.65 -18.82
N GLN A 121 -5.43 -5.61 -17.96
CA GLN A 121 -5.64 -5.36 -16.53
C GLN A 121 -4.35 -5.05 -15.77
N LEU A 122 -3.23 -5.69 -16.10
CA LEU A 122 -1.95 -5.34 -15.50
C LEU A 122 -1.42 -3.98 -15.98
N ILE A 123 -1.67 -3.60 -17.24
CA ILE A 123 -1.33 -2.25 -17.73
C ILE A 123 -2.14 -1.19 -16.98
N GLU A 124 -3.45 -1.39 -16.82
CA GLU A 124 -4.29 -0.47 -16.04
C GLU A 124 -3.82 -0.35 -14.59
N LEU A 125 -3.50 -1.47 -13.93
CA LEU A 125 -2.98 -1.47 -12.56
C LEU A 125 -1.71 -0.61 -12.45
N HIS A 126 -0.74 -0.82 -13.35
CA HIS A 126 0.52 -0.07 -13.35
C HIS A 126 0.34 1.40 -13.72
N HIS A 127 -0.63 1.74 -14.57
CA HIS A 127 -0.97 3.14 -14.86
C HIS A 127 -1.47 3.85 -13.60
N GLY A 128 -2.39 3.22 -12.86
CA GLY A 128 -2.89 3.74 -11.59
C GLY A 128 -1.76 3.91 -10.55
N GLN A 129 -0.99 2.84 -10.31
CA GLN A 129 0.15 2.89 -9.38
C GLN A 129 1.17 3.97 -9.78
N GLY A 130 1.49 4.08 -11.06
CA GLY A 130 2.44 5.05 -11.58
C GLY A 130 2.01 6.49 -11.34
N MET A 131 0.72 6.81 -11.52
CA MET A 131 0.19 8.15 -11.26
C MET A 131 0.21 8.50 -9.77
N GLU A 132 -0.14 7.56 -8.89
CA GLU A 132 -0.07 7.75 -7.44
C GLU A 132 1.37 8.05 -6.98
N ILE A 133 2.34 7.25 -7.44
CA ILE A 133 3.76 7.46 -7.16
C ILE A 133 4.23 8.80 -7.73
N TRP A 134 3.83 9.15 -8.95
CA TRP A 134 4.25 10.40 -9.58
C TRP A 134 3.75 11.61 -8.81
N TRP A 135 2.47 11.64 -8.39
CA TRP A 135 1.93 12.70 -7.54
C TRP A 135 2.71 12.83 -6.25
N ARG A 136 2.88 11.71 -5.53
CA ARG A 136 3.62 11.62 -4.26
C ARG A 136 5.05 12.14 -4.36
N ASP A 137 5.80 11.70 -5.36
CA ASP A 137 7.23 11.98 -5.49
C ASP A 137 7.52 13.37 -6.11
N ASN A 138 6.55 13.94 -6.84
CA ASN A 138 6.64 15.31 -7.40
C ASN A 138 5.87 16.34 -6.56
N PHE A 139 5.20 15.93 -5.49
CA PHE A 139 4.40 16.77 -4.61
C PHE A 139 3.32 17.58 -5.33
N VAL A 140 2.68 16.95 -6.31
CA VAL A 140 1.56 17.51 -7.08
C VAL A 140 0.29 16.85 -6.59
N ALA A 141 -0.52 17.59 -5.81
CA ALA A 141 -1.79 17.09 -5.32
C ALA A 141 -2.78 16.93 -6.50
N PRO A 142 -3.40 15.75 -6.67
CA PRO A 142 -4.43 15.56 -7.68
C PRO A 142 -5.75 16.21 -7.28
N SER A 143 -6.62 16.45 -8.26
CA SER A 143 -8.04 16.64 -8.02
C SER A 143 -8.70 15.35 -7.51
N GLU A 144 -9.90 15.47 -6.94
CA GLU A 144 -10.66 14.30 -6.50
C GLU A 144 -10.99 13.36 -7.66
N ASP A 145 -11.33 13.90 -8.83
CA ASP A 145 -11.68 13.11 -10.03
C ASP A 145 -10.47 12.35 -10.59
N GLU A 146 -9.29 12.97 -10.58
CA GLU A 146 -8.04 12.31 -10.95
C GLU A 146 -7.73 11.17 -9.98
N TYR A 147 -7.86 11.40 -8.68
CA TYR A 147 -7.70 10.33 -7.68
C TYR A 147 -8.68 9.18 -7.91
N ARG A 148 -9.98 9.48 -8.12
CA ARG A 148 -11.00 8.45 -8.39
C ARG A 148 -10.65 7.61 -9.62
N THR A 149 -10.16 8.27 -10.68
CA THR A 149 -9.70 7.61 -11.91
C THR A 149 -8.51 6.69 -11.63
N MET A 150 -7.52 7.19 -10.88
CA MET A 150 -6.35 6.41 -10.47
C MET A 150 -6.76 5.18 -9.64
N VAL A 151 -7.67 5.33 -8.69
CA VAL A 151 -8.15 4.21 -7.85
C VAL A 151 -8.86 3.14 -8.68
N ILE A 152 -9.69 3.54 -9.64
CA ILE A 152 -10.34 2.61 -10.57
C ILE A 152 -9.29 1.83 -11.38
N GLN A 153 -8.17 2.46 -11.73
CA GLN A 153 -7.07 1.79 -12.43
C GLN A 153 -6.26 0.86 -11.50
N LYS A 154 -5.76 1.36 -10.36
CA LYS A 154 -4.93 0.62 -9.38
C LYS A 154 -5.70 -0.53 -8.73
N CYS A 155 -6.78 -0.21 -8.02
CA CYS A 155 -7.54 -1.17 -7.23
C CYS A 155 -8.52 -1.95 -8.10
N GLY A 156 -9.13 -1.27 -9.08
CA GLY A 156 -10.01 -1.90 -10.05
C GLY A 156 -9.28 -2.88 -10.95
N GLY A 157 -8.09 -2.58 -11.48
CA GLY A 157 -7.36 -3.53 -12.34
C GLY A 157 -7.16 -4.91 -11.70
N LEU A 158 -6.82 -4.94 -10.40
CA LEU A 158 -6.63 -6.20 -9.66
C LEU A 158 -7.94 -6.88 -9.23
N LEU A 159 -8.98 -6.13 -8.88
CA LEU A 159 -10.31 -6.71 -8.58
C LEU A 159 -10.97 -7.24 -9.86
N ASN A 160 -10.84 -6.49 -10.95
CA ASN A 160 -11.46 -6.76 -12.23
C ASN A 160 -10.83 -7.93 -12.95
N ILE A 161 -9.53 -8.21 -12.78
CA ILE A 161 -8.93 -9.36 -13.47
C ILE A 161 -9.65 -10.66 -13.10
N GLY A 162 -9.95 -10.89 -11.82
CA GLY A 162 -10.69 -12.08 -11.39
C GLY A 162 -12.11 -12.13 -11.99
N ILE A 163 -12.85 -11.03 -11.91
CA ILE A 163 -14.24 -10.95 -12.37
C ILE A 163 -14.32 -11.06 -13.90
N ARG A 164 -13.46 -10.34 -14.64
CA ARG A 164 -13.41 -10.41 -16.09
C ARG A 164 -12.95 -11.80 -16.56
N LEU A 165 -12.00 -12.45 -15.87
CA LEU A 165 -11.65 -13.84 -16.16
C LEU A 165 -12.84 -14.78 -15.95
N MET A 166 -13.64 -14.58 -14.89
CA MET A 166 -14.88 -15.34 -14.69
C MET A 166 -15.86 -15.10 -15.83
N GLN A 167 -16.06 -13.86 -16.28
CA GLN A 167 -16.97 -13.54 -17.39
C GLN A 167 -16.64 -14.28 -18.70
N LEU A 168 -15.37 -14.60 -18.97
CA LEU A 168 -14.99 -15.41 -20.14
C LEU A 168 -15.59 -16.82 -20.14
N PHE A 169 -15.96 -17.34 -18.97
CA PHE A 169 -16.51 -18.69 -18.80
C PHE A 169 -17.97 -18.69 -18.33
N SER A 170 -18.60 -17.51 -18.20
CA SER A 170 -20.01 -17.40 -17.84
C SER A 170 -20.89 -17.33 -19.08
N THR A 171 -22.12 -17.81 -18.93
CA THR A 171 -23.18 -17.53 -19.90
C THR A 171 -23.90 -16.20 -19.63
N GLU A 172 -23.73 -15.65 -18.43
CA GLU A 172 -24.31 -14.37 -18.02
C GLU A 172 -23.54 -13.20 -18.65
N GLN A 173 -24.28 -12.32 -19.34
CA GLN A 173 -23.72 -11.16 -20.05
C GLN A 173 -23.98 -9.83 -19.31
N GLN A 174 -24.25 -9.91 -18.01
CA GLN A 174 -24.46 -8.73 -17.18
C GLN A 174 -23.19 -7.86 -17.14
N ASN A 175 -23.39 -6.55 -17.09
CA ASN A 175 -22.29 -5.59 -17.01
C ASN A 175 -21.94 -5.31 -15.54
N PHE A 176 -20.82 -5.88 -15.08
CA PHE A 176 -20.31 -5.66 -13.71
C PHE A 176 -19.39 -4.44 -13.57
N HIS A 177 -19.21 -3.63 -14.62
CA HIS A 177 -18.28 -2.51 -14.59
C HIS A 177 -18.62 -1.48 -13.50
N SER A 178 -19.90 -1.09 -13.39
CA SER A 178 -20.38 -0.12 -12.41
C SER A 178 -20.11 -0.59 -10.98
N ILE A 179 -20.56 -1.81 -10.64
CA ILE A 179 -20.34 -2.38 -9.30
C ILE A 179 -18.86 -2.52 -8.97
N CYS A 180 -18.01 -2.90 -9.94
CA CYS A 180 -16.58 -2.99 -9.73
C CYS A 180 -15.93 -1.63 -9.43
N GLN A 181 -16.33 -0.58 -10.14
CA GLN A 181 -15.83 0.79 -9.88
C GLN A 181 -16.23 1.26 -8.48
N LEU A 182 -17.50 1.05 -8.11
CA LEU A 182 -18.01 1.41 -6.78
C LEU A 182 -17.26 0.68 -5.67
N LEU A 183 -17.05 -0.64 -5.82
CA LEU A 183 -16.28 -1.44 -4.87
C LEU A 183 -14.83 -0.96 -4.77
N SER A 184 -14.14 -0.73 -5.89
CA SER A 184 -12.75 -0.27 -5.88
C SER A 184 -12.58 1.07 -5.17
N LEU A 185 -13.48 2.02 -5.44
CA LEU A 185 -13.50 3.32 -4.76
C LEU A 185 -13.78 3.14 -3.26
N LEU A 186 -14.78 2.33 -2.89
CA LEU A 186 -15.11 2.08 -1.50
C LEU A 186 -13.95 1.41 -0.76
N PHE A 187 -13.30 0.40 -1.34
CA PHE A 187 -12.16 -0.28 -0.73
C PHE A 187 -11.00 0.67 -0.48
N GLN A 188 -10.61 1.47 -1.49
CA GLN A 188 -9.43 2.34 -1.37
C GLN A 188 -9.68 3.54 -0.48
N ILE A 189 -10.80 4.26 -0.64
CA ILE A 189 -11.11 5.44 0.18
C ILE A 189 -11.29 5.03 1.65
N ARG A 190 -11.87 3.85 1.89
CA ARG A 190 -11.93 3.28 3.24
C ARG A 190 -10.53 2.93 3.76
N ASP A 191 -9.65 2.34 2.96
CA ASP A 191 -8.28 2.02 3.39
C ASP A 191 -7.50 3.28 3.78
N ASP A 192 -7.58 4.32 2.95
CA ASP A 192 -7.01 5.65 3.22
C ASP A 192 -7.56 6.26 4.52
N TYR A 193 -8.88 6.16 4.76
CA TYR A 193 -9.49 6.58 6.04
C TYR A 193 -8.93 5.77 7.22
N CYS A 194 -8.87 4.45 7.08
CA CYS A 194 -8.41 3.54 8.11
C CYS A 194 -6.94 3.78 8.47
N ASN A 195 -6.10 4.15 7.50
CA ASN A 195 -4.68 4.43 7.73
C ASN A 195 -4.47 5.59 8.71
N LEU A 196 -5.36 6.59 8.70
CA LEU A 196 -5.24 7.79 9.53
C LEU A 196 -5.97 7.72 10.87
N ILE A 197 -7.10 7.01 10.94
CA ILE A 197 -7.98 7.03 12.12
C ILE A 197 -7.72 5.88 13.09
N PHE A 198 -7.16 4.76 12.63
CA PHE A 198 -6.97 3.63 13.54
C PHE A 198 -5.76 3.83 14.47
N ASN A 199 -6.08 3.84 15.77
CA ASN A 199 -5.18 4.02 16.90
C ASN A 199 -4.04 2.99 16.97
N GLU A 200 -2.95 3.41 17.63
CA GLU A 200 -1.72 2.66 17.93
C GLU A 200 -1.94 1.29 18.60
N HIS A 201 -3.12 1.04 19.17
CA HIS A 201 -3.45 -0.23 19.84
C HIS A 201 -3.84 -1.37 18.89
N ILE A 202 -4.08 -1.07 17.61
CA ILE A 202 -4.35 -2.11 16.61
C ILE A 202 -3.00 -2.49 15.99
N GLN A 203 -2.47 -3.63 16.43
CA GLN A 203 -1.15 -4.22 16.13
C GLN A 203 -0.86 -4.51 14.64
N HIS A 204 -1.50 -3.81 13.68
CA HIS A 204 -1.48 -4.20 12.27
C HIS A 204 -0.84 -3.18 11.30
N LYS A 205 -0.63 -1.91 11.70
CA LYS A 205 0.11 -0.89 10.92
C LYS A 205 0.79 0.11 11.88
N SER A 206 1.85 0.77 11.44
CA SER A 206 2.41 1.90 12.19
C SER A 206 1.52 3.15 12.08
N TYR A 207 1.61 4.06 13.05
CA TYR A 207 0.71 5.22 13.18
C TYR A 207 0.80 6.15 11.96
N CYS A 208 -0.34 6.38 11.28
CA CYS A 208 -0.47 7.24 10.10
C CYS A 208 0.63 7.02 9.03
N GLU A 209 0.78 5.77 8.57
CA GLU A 209 1.79 5.38 7.56
C GLU A 209 1.70 6.21 6.28
N ASP A 210 0.49 6.52 5.79
CA ASP A 210 0.29 7.32 4.57
C ASP A 210 1.00 8.68 4.66
N LEU A 211 1.12 9.26 5.86
CA LEU A 211 1.85 10.52 6.08
C LEU A 211 3.37 10.34 5.99
N THR A 212 3.90 9.20 6.45
CA THR A 212 5.32 8.85 6.29
C THR A 212 5.65 8.56 4.84
N GLU A 213 4.75 7.91 4.12
CA GLU A 213 4.88 7.65 2.68
C GLU A 213 4.86 8.97 1.89
N GLY A 214 4.20 10.00 2.43
CA GLY A 214 3.94 11.27 1.76
C GLY A 214 2.78 11.17 0.77
N LYS A 215 1.92 10.17 0.95
CA LYS A 215 0.84 9.80 0.04
C LYS A 215 -0.26 10.87 0.03
N PHE A 216 -0.76 11.18 -1.16
CA PHE A 216 -1.98 11.96 -1.33
C PHE A 216 -3.19 11.06 -1.18
N SER A 217 -3.49 10.65 0.06
CA SER A 217 -4.69 9.88 0.38
C SER A 217 -5.97 10.72 0.23
N PHE A 218 -7.13 10.10 0.09
CA PHE A 218 -8.40 10.80 -0.13
C PHE A 218 -8.68 11.97 0.86
N PRO A 219 -8.58 11.80 2.19
CA PRO A 219 -8.76 12.92 3.14
C PRO A 219 -7.70 14.03 2.99
N VAL A 220 -6.46 13.66 2.64
CA VAL A 220 -5.38 14.61 2.40
C VAL A 220 -5.65 15.44 1.15
N ILE A 221 -6.11 14.82 0.06
CA ILE A 221 -6.51 15.50 -1.18
C ILE A 221 -7.64 16.50 -0.91
N HIS A 222 -8.68 16.07 -0.20
CA HIS A 222 -9.78 16.98 0.17
C HIS A 222 -9.26 18.19 0.96
N ALA A 223 -8.41 17.96 1.96
CA ALA A 223 -7.86 19.05 2.78
C ALA A 223 -7.09 20.07 1.93
N ILE A 224 -6.18 19.60 1.08
CA ILE A 224 -5.34 20.45 0.24
C ILE A 224 -6.19 21.24 -0.77
N ASN A 225 -7.16 20.59 -1.42
CA ASN A 225 -7.96 21.22 -2.47
C ASN A 225 -9.01 22.20 -1.91
N THR A 226 -9.45 22.03 -0.67
CA THR A 226 -10.43 22.93 -0.03
C THR A 226 -9.79 24.07 0.76
N HIS A 227 -8.51 23.94 1.12
CA HIS A 227 -7.75 24.92 1.89
C HIS A 227 -6.43 25.24 1.16
N ASP A 228 -6.52 25.65 -0.10
CA ASP A 228 -5.37 25.91 -1.00
C ASP A 228 -4.37 26.96 -0.49
N ASN A 229 -4.83 27.89 0.36
CA ASN A 229 -3.99 28.89 1.01
C ASN A 229 -3.18 28.32 2.19
N ASP A 230 -3.50 27.12 2.67
CA ASP A 230 -2.81 26.46 3.77
C ASP A 230 -1.83 25.40 3.25
N THR A 231 -0.53 25.68 3.40
CA THR A 231 0.52 24.80 2.89
C THR A 231 1.04 23.80 3.91
N ARG A 232 0.51 23.78 5.15
CA ARG A 232 1.06 22.97 6.25
C ARG A 232 1.05 21.48 5.92
N ILE A 233 -0.07 20.94 5.45
CA ILE A 233 -0.21 19.52 5.12
C ILE A 233 0.77 19.11 4.02
N ILE A 234 0.89 19.90 2.94
CA ILE A 234 1.86 19.63 1.86
C ILE A 234 3.30 19.58 2.39
N HIS A 235 3.67 20.52 3.28
CA HIS A 235 5.01 20.53 3.85
C HIS A 235 5.26 19.33 4.78
N ILE A 236 4.25 18.87 5.52
CA ILE A 236 4.35 17.67 6.35
C ILE A 236 4.57 16.42 5.48
N LEU A 237 3.79 16.25 4.41
CA LEU A 237 3.97 15.12 3.47
C LEU A 237 5.36 15.11 2.84
N LYS A 238 5.87 16.30 2.47
CA LYS A 238 7.23 16.46 1.92
C LYS A 238 8.32 15.97 2.86
N GLN A 239 8.11 16.05 4.17
CA GLN A 239 9.09 15.61 5.16
C GLN A 239 9.16 14.09 5.29
N ARG A 240 8.14 13.33 4.86
CA ARG A 240 8.06 11.87 5.06
C ARG A 240 8.38 11.48 6.50
N THR A 241 7.81 12.25 7.42
CA THR A 241 8.20 12.23 8.83
C THR A 241 7.83 10.92 9.49
N HIS A 242 8.65 10.50 10.46
CA HIS A 242 8.34 9.42 11.38
C HIS A 242 7.96 9.96 12.77
N ASP A 243 8.02 11.28 12.95
CA ASP A 243 7.72 11.96 14.21
C ASP A 243 6.21 11.86 14.52
N TYR A 244 5.91 11.37 15.73
CA TYR A 244 4.54 11.16 16.19
C TYR A 244 3.78 12.48 16.31
N GLU A 245 4.39 13.50 16.90
CA GLU A 245 3.75 14.79 17.15
C GLU A 245 3.37 15.49 15.83
N LEU A 246 4.24 15.43 14.83
CA LEU A 246 3.97 16.01 13.53
C LEU A 246 2.85 15.28 12.78
N LYS A 247 2.78 13.94 12.90
CA LYS A 247 1.67 13.14 12.35
C LYS A 247 0.35 13.46 13.06
N SER A 248 0.36 13.52 14.39
CA SER A 248 -0.78 13.87 15.23
C SER A 248 -1.30 15.27 14.90
N TYR A 249 -0.39 16.24 14.72
CA TYR A 249 -0.73 17.58 14.27
C TYR A 249 -1.38 17.59 12.87
N CYS A 250 -0.82 16.84 11.91
CA CYS A 250 -1.41 16.71 10.58
C CYS A 250 -2.83 16.12 10.64
N LEU A 251 -3.04 15.07 11.45
CA LEU A 251 -4.35 14.48 11.66
C LEU A 251 -5.33 15.49 12.25
N HIS A 252 -4.89 16.30 13.22
CA HIS A 252 -5.70 17.39 13.77
C HIS A 252 -6.16 18.38 12.70
N LEU A 253 -5.27 18.78 11.78
CA LEU A 253 -5.64 19.64 10.64
C LEU A 253 -6.69 18.98 9.74
N LEU A 254 -6.57 17.68 9.47
CA LEU A 254 -7.55 16.94 8.66
C LEU A 254 -8.93 16.91 9.34
N HIS A 255 -8.99 16.86 10.67
CA HIS A 255 -10.24 17.00 11.43
C HIS A 255 -10.78 18.43 11.38
N GLU A 256 -9.92 19.44 11.58
CA GLU A 256 -10.27 20.86 11.52
C GLU A 256 -10.87 21.24 10.17
N PHE A 257 -10.26 20.77 9.07
CA PHE A 257 -10.69 21.02 7.69
C PHE A 257 -11.90 20.17 7.29
N GLY A 258 -12.40 19.31 8.17
CA GLY A 258 -13.56 18.45 7.92
C GLY A 258 -13.30 17.29 6.96
N SER A 259 -12.04 17.02 6.60
CA SER A 259 -11.66 15.99 5.62
C SER A 259 -11.98 14.57 6.08
N ILE A 260 -11.85 14.28 7.37
CA ILE A 260 -12.22 12.98 7.94
C ILE A 260 -13.73 12.74 7.80
N LYS A 261 -14.53 13.75 8.19
CA LYS A 261 -15.99 13.71 8.06
C LYS A 261 -16.44 13.63 6.60
N TYR A 262 -15.77 14.36 5.70
CA TYR A 262 -16.01 14.30 4.26
C TYR A 262 -15.79 12.88 3.72
N THR A 263 -14.64 12.29 4.05
CA THR A 263 -14.26 10.92 3.65
C THR A 263 -15.29 9.89 4.14
N LYS A 264 -15.73 9.98 5.40
CA LYS A 264 -16.79 9.12 5.96
C LYS A 264 -18.08 9.22 5.15
N ARG A 265 -18.53 10.44 4.83
CA ARG A 265 -19.73 10.68 4.00
C ARG A 265 -19.59 10.05 2.62
N VAL A 266 -18.45 10.25 1.95
CA VAL A 266 -18.19 9.67 0.62
C VAL A 266 -18.22 8.13 0.67
N CYS A 267 -17.66 7.50 1.69
CA CYS A 267 -17.77 6.06 1.90
C CYS A 267 -19.23 5.60 2.08
N CYS A 268 -20.04 6.34 2.85
CA CYS A 268 -21.46 6.04 3.00
C CYS A 268 -22.22 6.15 1.67
N ASP A 269 -21.96 7.19 0.88
CA ASP A 269 -22.62 7.39 -0.42
C ASP A 269 -22.20 6.30 -1.43
N LEU A 270 -20.93 5.90 -1.44
CA LEU A 270 -20.43 4.79 -2.24
C LEU A 270 -21.07 3.46 -1.81
N ALA A 271 -21.17 3.19 -0.50
CA ALA A 271 -21.80 1.99 0.00
C ALA A 271 -23.29 1.93 -0.37
N LYS A 272 -24.01 3.05 -0.25
CA LYS A 272 -25.40 3.17 -0.70
C LYS A 272 -25.54 2.87 -2.19
N SER A 273 -24.73 3.51 -3.02
CA SER A 273 -24.71 3.28 -4.47
C SER A 273 -24.37 1.82 -4.81
N THR A 274 -23.48 1.20 -4.03
CA THR A 274 -23.13 -0.23 -4.17
C THR A 274 -24.33 -1.12 -3.86
N PHE A 275 -25.12 -0.83 -2.82
CA PHE A 275 -26.34 -1.59 -2.53
C PHE A 275 -27.39 -1.43 -3.64
N GLU A 276 -27.60 -0.21 -4.12
CA GLU A 276 -28.53 0.07 -5.23
C GLU A 276 -28.12 -0.70 -6.51
N GLU A 277 -26.83 -0.74 -6.82
CA GLU A 277 -26.30 -1.50 -7.95
C GLU A 277 -26.43 -3.03 -7.74
N ILE A 278 -26.24 -3.53 -6.52
CA ILE A 278 -26.49 -4.95 -6.18
C ILE A 278 -27.95 -5.30 -6.43
N ASP A 279 -28.88 -4.47 -5.97
CA ASP A 279 -30.32 -4.67 -6.17
C ASP A 279 -30.67 -4.65 -7.66
N PHE A 280 -30.09 -3.72 -8.42
CA PHE A 280 -30.25 -3.63 -9.88
C PHE A 280 -29.77 -4.89 -10.61
N LEU A 281 -28.68 -5.51 -10.14
CA LEU A 281 -28.14 -6.76 -10.68
C LEU A 281 -28.90 -8.02 -10.24
N GLY A 282 -30.00 -7.87 -9.49
CA GLY A 282 -30.86 -8.98 -9.04
C GLY A 282 -30.58 -9.47 -7.63
N GLY A 283 -29.83 -8.71 -6.83
CA GLY A 283 -29.50 -9.03 -5.44
C GLY A 283 -28.31 -9.97 -5.29
N ASN A 284 -27.56 -9.83 -4.20
CA ASN A 284 -26.41 -10.68 -3.88
C ASN A 284 -26.04 -10.61 -2.40
N ILE A 285 -26.59 -11.53 -1.62
CA ILE A 285 -26.40 -11.56 -0.16
C ILE A 285 -24.93 -11.66 0.25
N TYR A 286 -24.08 -12.31 -0.57
CA TYR A 286 -22.65 -12.42 -0.26
C TYR A 286 -21.96 -11.07 -0.40
N LEU A 287 -22.25 -10.34 -1.49
CA LEU A 287 -21.64 -9.03 -1.72
C LEU A 287 -22.17 -7.98 -0.73
N GLU A 288 -23.47 -8.01 -0.43
CA GLU A 288 -24.05 -7.15 0.61
C GLU A 288 -23.36 -7.34 1.95
N ASN A 289 -23.10 -8.59 2.37
CA ASN A 289 -22.42 -8.88 3.62
C ASN A 289 -20.98 -8.37 3.63
N ILE A 290 -20.28 -8.39 2.49
CA ILE A 290 -18.95 -7.79 2.35
C ILE A 290 -19.05 -6.28 2.56
N VAL A 291 -19.97 -5.59 1.88
CA VAL A 291 -20.17 -4.13 2.01
C VAL A 291 -20.53 -3.76 3.45
N ARG A 292 -21.48 -4.47 4.09
CA ARG A 292 -21.83 -4.25 5.50
C ARG A 292 -20.63 -4.43 6.42
N THR A 293 -19.82 -5.46 6.21
CA THR A 293 -18.61 -5.71 7.00
C THR A 293 -17.59 -4.58 6.85
N LEU A 294 -17.43 -4.04 5.64
CA LEU A 294 -16.53 -2.92 5.40
C LEU A 294 -16.99 -1.67 6.13
N MET A 295 -18.30 -1.41 6.16
CA MET A 295 -18.87 -0.21 6.75
C MET A 295 -18.84 -0.17 8.28
N LYS A 296 -18.64 -1.30 8.97
CA LYS A 296 -18.57 -1.37 10.45
C LYS A 296 -17.55 -0.40 11.07
N VAL A 297 -16.47 -0.07 10.36
CA VAL A 297 -15.47 0.91 10.83
C VAL A 297 -16.06 2.29 11.11
N PHE A 298 -17.18 2.62 10.47
CA PHE A 298 -17.82 3.92 10.60
C PHE A 298 -18.90 3.96 11.69
N ASP A 299 -19.26 2.80 12.26
CA ASP A 299 -20.26 2.66 13.33
C ASP A 299 -19.64 2.87 14.72
N GLU A 300 -18.31 2.79 14.85
CA GLU A 300 -17.61 3.12 16.08
C GLU A 300 -17.63 4.66 16.28
N PRO A 301 -17.96 5.15 17.49
CA PRO A 301 -17.95 6.57 17.78
C PRO A 301 -16.53 7.13 17.58
N ASP A 302 -16.40 8.29 16.94
CA ASP A 302 -15.11 8.96 16.79
C ASP A 302 -14.50 9.18 18.18
N ASP A 303 -13.31 8.62 18.43
CA ASP A 303 -12.55 8.84 19.69
C ASP A 303 -12.32 10.34 19.96
N ASP A 304 -12.39 11.17 18.92
CA ASP A 304 -12.30 12.63 19.01
C ASP A 304 -13.54 13.26 19.67
N GLU A 305 -14.71 12.64 19.54
CA GLU A 305 -15.93 13.02 20.28
C GLU A 305 -15.76 12.69 21.77
N GLN A 306 -15.08 11.57 22.09
CA GLN A 306 -14.71 11.23 23.46
C GLN A 306 -13.64 12.17 24.02
N ARG A 307 -12.58 12.50 23.28
CA ARG A 307 -11.52 13.46 23.70
C ARG A 307 -12.07 14.87 23.91
N ARG A 308 -13.01 15.33 23.08
CA ARG A 308 -13.71 16.61 23.29
C ARG A 308 -14.64 16.60 24.51
N SER A 309 -15.18 15.44 24.87
CA SER A 309 -16.02 15.29 26.06
C SER A 309 -15.21 15.22 27.36
N THR A 310 -14.01 14.61 27.36
CA THR A 310 -13.11 14.58 28.53
C THR A 310 -12.43 15.93 28.79
N ASN A 311 -12.07 16.69 27.75
CA ASN A 311 -11.51 18.04 27.91
C ASN A 311 -12.53 19.10 28.39
N LYS A 312 -13.83 18.82 28.38
CA LYS A 312 -14.86 19.71 28.95
C LYS A 312 -15.03 19.56 30.47
N PHE A 313 -14.59 18.46 31.07
CA PHE A 313 -14.69 18.23 32.53
C PHE A 313 -13.42 18.62 33.32
N GLY A 314 -12.34 19.03 32.64
CA GLY A 314 -11.08 19.47 33.28
C GLY A 314 -10.96 20.98 33.54
N ALA A 315 -11.93 21.79 33.10
CA ALA A 315 -11.89 23.25 33.24
C ALA A 315 -12.94 23.76 34.24
N ASN A 316 -12.91 23.25 35.47
CA ASN A 316 -13.53 23.88 36.64
C ASN A 316 -13.07 23.15 37.89
N ASN A 317 -11.92 23.56 38.44
CA ASN A 317 -11.65 23.56 39.88
C ASN A 317 -10.32 24.28 40.11
N ASN A 318 -10.41 25.58 40.34
CA ASN A 318 -9.31 26.37 40.88
C ASN A 318 -9.90 27.21 42.02
N ILE A 319 -9.93 26.66 43.24
CA ILE A 319 -10.09 27.41 44.48
C ILE A 319 -9.16 26.79 45.54
N LEU A 320 -8.06 27.51 45.78
CA LEU A 320 -7.35 27.75 47.05
C LEU A 320 -7.69 26.86 48.26
N ALA A 321 -6.68 26.19 48.80
CA ALA A 321 -6.39 26.19 50.24
C ALA A 321 -4.93 25.77 50.49
N THR A 322 -4.24 26.62 51.26
CA THR A 322 -2.95 26.40 51.89
C THR A 322 -3.08 25.44 53.08
N ASP A 323 -2.01 24.73 53.44
CA ASP A 323 -1.39 24.72 54.79
C ASP A 323 -0.52 23.47 55.01
N GLU A 324 0.39 23.65 55.97
CA GLU A 324 1.62 22.95 56.29
C GLU A 324 1.46 21.59 57.03
N LEU A 325 2.61 20.91 57.19
CA LEU A 325 3.09 20.09 58.33
C LEU A 325 3.39 18.60 58.07
N ASP A 326 4.70 18.32 58.09
CA ASP A 326 5.47 17.44 58.99
C ASP A 326 5.24 15.91 59.11
N ASP A 327 6.41 15.26 59.11
CA ASP A 327 6.91 14.13 59.91
C ASP A 327 6.52 12.66 59.61
N ASP A 328 7.59 11.93 59.27
CA ASP A 328 8.14 10.72 59.91
C ASP A 328 7.51 9.32 59.76
N GLU A 329 8.44 8.42 59.38
CA GLU A 329 8.76 7.11 59.96
C GLU A 329 8.08 5.80 59.51
N GLU A 330 9.00 4.86 59.24
CA GLU A 330 9.04 3.42 59.56
C GLU A 330 8.45 2.34 58.62
N GLU A 331 9.41 1.62 58.02
CA GLU A 331 9.64 0.16 57.98
C GLU A 331 8.48 -0.83 58.20
N GLU A 332 8.42 -1.86 57.34
CA GLU A 332 8.39 -3.26 57.80
C GLU A 332 8.90 -4.24 56.70
N GLU A 333 9.96 -4.97 57.05
CA GLU A 333 10.47 -6.19 56.38
C GLU A 333 9.52 -7.39 56.60
N TYR A 334 9.57 -8.42 55.73
CA TYR A 334 9.85 -9.83 56.13
C TYR A 334 9.92 -10.80 54.91
N TYR A 335 11.13 -11.32 54.66
CA TYR A 335 11.58 -12.69 54.26
C TYR A 335 10.69 -13.62 53.38
N SER A 336 11.25 -14.16 52.28
CA SER A 336 12.25 -15.26 52.25
C SER A 336 12.28 -16.05 50.91
N ASN A 337 13.52 -16.24 50.42
CA ASN A 337 14.13 -17.45 49.84
C ASN A 337 13.53 -18.16 48.61
N ASN A 338 14.32 -18.21 47.53
CA ASN A 338 15.17 -19.40 47.25
C ASN A 338 16.25 -19.04 46.22
N GLY A 339 17.50 -19.35 46.56
CA GLY A 339 18.67 -19.13 45.71
C GLY A 339 18.88 -20.22 44.66
N TYR A 340 19.86 -19.97 43.79
CA TYR A 340 20.94 -20.91 43.47
C TYR A 340 22.10 -20.14 42.83
N ASP A 341 23.24 -20.27 43.51
CA ASP A 341 24.66 -20.14 43.15
C ASP A 341 25.03 -20.00 41.65
N ASP A 342 25.93 -19.06 41.32
CA ASP A 342 27.31 -19.45 41.01
C ASP A 342 28.31 -18.28 41.17
N ASP A 343 29.46 -18.63 41.72
CA ASP A 343 30.48 -17.78 42.33
C ASP A 343 31.54 -17.23 41.35
N ASN A 344 31.96 -16.00 41.65
CA ASN A 344 33.34 -15.48 41.69
C ASN A 344 34.27 -15.50 40.46
N ASN A 345 34.28 -14.35 39.79
CA ASN A 345 35.36 -13.35 39.78
C ASN A 345 36.66 -13.66 40.58
N GLN A 346 37.85 -13.52 39.96
CA GLN A 346 38.79 -12.43 40.30
C GLN A 346 40.13 -12.47 39.52
N SER A 347 40.49 -11.25 39.05
CA SER A 347 41.84 -10.65 39.03
C SER A 347 42.83 -11.14 37.95
N ASN A 348 43.64 -10.30 37.29
CA ASN A 348 44.08 -8.95 37.60
C ASN A 348 44.67 -8.23 36.36
N SER A 349 44.53 -6.90 36.39
CA SER A 349 45.48 -5.85 35.99
C SER A 349 45.93 -5.63 34.53
N GLN A 350 45.71 -4.38 34.08
CA GLN A 350 46.67 -3.46 33.42
C GLN A 350 47.02 -3.77 31.93
N ASP A 351 46.95 -2.87 30.93
CA ASP A 351 47.20 -1.42 30.86
C ASP A 351 46.57 -0.79 29.58
N GLU A 352 46.31 0.52 29.68
CA GLU A 352 46.49 1.60 28.68
C GLU A 352 45.82 1.61 27.27
N GLN A 353 44.96 2.62 27.11
CA GLN A 353 44.91 3.65 26.04
C GLN A 353 44.91 3.25 24.56
N GLU A 354 43.77 3.44 23.86
CA GLU A 354 43.60 4.55 22.88
C GLU A 354 42.18 4.55 22.28
N TYR A 355 41.51 5.70 22.37
CA TYR A 355 40.32 6.07 21.62
C TYR A 355 40.76 6.52 20.21
N VAL A 356 40.21 5.93 19.14
CA VAL A 356 40.13 6.58 17.82
C VAL A 356 38.78 6.30 17.16
N ASN A 357 38.06 7.39 16.90
CA ASN A 357 36.88 7.51 16.05
C ASN A 357 37.16 7.00 14.62
N GLY A 358 36.25 6.18 14.07
CA GLY A 358 36.33 5.71 12.68
C GLY A 358 34.98 5.78 11.97
N ASN A 359 34.46 7.00 11.73
CA ASN A 359 33.24 7.23 10.95
C ASN A 359 33.47 8.00 9.64
N ASP A 360 34.71 8.03 9.12
CA ASP A 360 35.10 8.83 7.93
C ASP A 360 35.68 8.03 6.76
N SER A 361 35.28 6.77 6.56
CA SER A 361 35.84 5.92 5.50
C SER A 361 34.87 5.48 4.39
N ILE A 362 33.58 5.85 4.46
CA ILE A 362 32.59 5.41 3.45
C ILE A 362 32.28 6.49 2.39
N ASN A 363 32.52 7.78 2.70
CA ASN A 363 32.17 8.88 1.77
C ASN A 363 33.24 9.20 0.70
N TYR A 364 34.43 8.58 0.73
CA TYR A 364 35.48 8.86 -0.26
C TYR A 364 35.47 7.91 -1.48
N THR A 365 34.73 6.80 -1.42
CA THR A 365 34.73 5.77 -2.47
C THR A 365 33.62 5.97 -3.51
N LEU A 366 32.53 6.67 -3.17
CA LEU A 366 31.40 6.91 -4.09
C LEU A 366 31.64 8.05 -5.10
N GLN A 367 32.52 9.03 -4.82
CA GLN A 367 32.82 10.12 -5.75
C GLN A 367 33.87 9.78 -6.83
N LYS A 368 34.63 8.70 -6.70
CA LYS A 368 35.60 8.27 -7.73
C LYS A 368 35.00 7.40 -8.83
N THR A 369 33.82 6.80 -8.61
CA THR A 369 33.19 5.90 -9.58
C THR A 369 32.29 6.65 -10.58
N GLN A 370 31.76 7.82 -10.23
CA GLN A 370 30.99 8.69 -11.15
C GLN A 370 31.86 9.53 -12.11
N LYS A 371 33.18 9.67 -11.87
CA LYS A 371 34.09 10.40 -12.77
C LYS A 371 34.77 9.52 -13.84
N LYS A 372 34.53 8.21 -13.86
CA LYS A 372 35.10 7.27 -14.84
C LYS A 372 34.15 6.87 -15.98
N PHE A 373 32.88 7.27 -15.93
CA PHE A 373 31.88 6.95 -16.98
C PHE A 373 31.57 8.09 -17.96
N THR A 374 32.14 9.28 -17.79
CA THR A 374 31.91 10.44 -18.66
C THR A 374 33.05 10.77 -19.64
N ASN A 375 34.07 9.93 -19.77
CA ASN A 375 35.27 10.24 -20.58
C ASN A 375 35.61 9.26 -21.71
N ASN A 376 34.63 8.49 -22.21
CA ASN A 376 34.87 7.50 -23.27
C ASN A 376 33.89 7.60 -24.46
N ASN A 377 33.56 8.82 -24.90
CA ASN A 377 32.91 9.03 -26.20
C ASN A 377 33.33 10.36 -26.85
N SER A 378 34.60 10.46 -27.23
CA SER A 378 35.06 11.49 -28.17
C SER A 378 36.26 10.96 -28.95
N LYS A 379 35.99 10.17 -29.99
CA LYS A 379 36.90 9.90 -31.13
C LYS A 379 36.19 8.99 -32.14
N THR A 380 35.45 9.58 -33.06
CA THR A 380 35.16 8.95 -34.35
C THR A 380 35.39 9.96 -35.48
N ASN A 381 35.99 9.43 -36.53
CA ASN A 381 36.67 10.11 -37.62
C ASN A 381 35.76 10.90 -38.57
N ASN A 382 36.35 11.95 -39.13
CA ASN A 382 35.92 12.66 -40.34
C ASN A 382 35.84 11.70 -41.55
N GLY A 383 34.72 11.76 -42.29
CA GLY A 383 34.55 11.15 -43.61
C GLY A 383 33.35 11.74 -44.36
N LYS A 384 33.64 12.44 -45.47
CA LYS A 384 32.75 13.23 -46.34
C LYS A 384 31.63 12.40 -47.02
N PHE A 385 30.44 12.99 -47.25
CA PHE A 385 29.88 13.39 -48.57
C PHE A 385 28.43 13.97 -48.46
N SER A 386 28.07 14.78 -49.47
CA SER A 386 27.08 15.88 -49.57
C SER A 386 25.55 15.58 -49.56
N PRO A 387 24.70 16.64 -49.44
CA PRO A 387 23.24 16.55 -49.27
C PRO A 387 22.44 16.78 -50.57
N VAL A 388 21.28 16.13 -50.75
CA VAL A 388 20.25 16.57 -51.71
C VAL A 388 18.83 16.20 -51.23
N TYR A 389 17.90 17.15 -51.41
CA TYR A 389 16.43 17.11 -51.35
C TYR A 389 15.72 17.45 -50.01
N GLN A 390 15.51 18.76 -49.82
CA GLN A 390 14.26 19.32 -49.33
C GLN A 390 13.25 19.42 -50.48
N GLN A 391 11.97 19.09 -50.24
CA GLN A 391 10.85 20.05 -50.32
C GLN A 391 9.48 19.39 -50.04
N GLN A 392 8.71 20.07 -49.17
CA GLN A 392 7.25 20.28 -49.16
C GLN A 392 6.35 19.03 -48.95
N THR A 393 5.29 19.00 -48.13
CA THR A 393 4.24 19.99 -47.85
C THR A 393 3.56 19.74 -46.49
N THR A 394 3.01 20.82 -45.94
CA THR A 394 2.01 20.90 -44.87
C THR A 394 0.75 20.06 -45.14
N ASN A 395 0.13 19.47 -44.09
CA ASN A 395 -1.31 19.60 -43.79
C ASN A 395 -1.73 18.82 -42.52
N ASN A 396 -2.47 19.51 -41.65
CA ASN A 396 -3.32 18.97 -40.59
C ASN A 396 -4.46 18.11 -41.17
N ILE A 397 -4.96 17.11 -40.41
CA ILE A 397 -6.37 16.73 -40.18
C ILE A 397 -6.41 15.44 -39.31
N PRO A 398 -7.45 15.22 -38.47
CA PRO A 398 -7.44 14.35 -37.29
C PRO A 398 -7.98 12.93 -37.57
N TYR A 399 -7.62 11.96 -36.74
CA TYR A 399 -8.14 10.59 -36.82
C TYR A 399 -9.39 10.39 -35.96
N SER A 400 -10.52 10.21 -36.63
CA SER A 400 -11.74 9.59 -36.11
C SER A 400 -11.79 8.10 -36.49
N SER A 401 -12.18 7.27 -35.53
CA SER A 401 -13.10 6.10 -35.63
C SER A 401 -12.94 5.04 -36.74
N ARG A 402 -13.00 3.77 -36.26
CA ARG A 402 -13.46 2.51 -36.89
C ARG A 402 -12.48 1.76 -37.80
N PHE A 403 -12.32 0.46 -37.51
CA PHE A 403 -12.42 -0.76 -38.34
C PHE A 403 -12.19 -1.92 -37.34
N ASP A 404 -13.14 -2.78 -36.94
CA ASP A 404 -13.95 -3.75 -37.70
C ASP A 404 -13.25 -4.34 -38.93
N SER A 405 -12.60 -5.49 -38.70
CA SER A 405 -12.59 -6.67 -39.58
C SER A 405 -12.02 -7.87 -38.82
#